data_AF-W5TT02-F1
#
_entry.id   AF-W5TT02-F1
#
_cell.length_a   1.000
_cell.length_b   1.000
_cell.length_c   1.000
_cell.angle_alpha   90.00
_cell.angle_beta   90.00
_cell.angle_gamma   90.00
#
_symmetry.space_group_name_H-M   'P 1'
#
loop_
_entity.id
_entity.type
_entity.pdbx_description
1 polymer ?
#
loop_
_entity_poly.entity_id
_entity_poly.type
_entity_poly.pdbx_seq_one_letter_code
_entity_poly.pdbx_strand_id
1 'polypeptide(L)'
;MPESSKAAAGSMRARDMDRVRARTLLDAAYEEGQLGADEYHDRSGRADAATTIGELRGLVSDLQTPAGSAGWSEPPRPNPANRVGRYPDRIRARDEDRALTCGALDTALADGQLSAEEHRTLTELTAEARTLGDLAGLTEDLQKPARAPIDPRTQLRPRTLWLAGAFVVIVVLAAVGGYRLTHTSAPPVVPVAAPVEQAVAAEVIETPDLTTVAGIEHFFHRYQQKFGDTVVDELTLFPDHASVDRTTVAQPNRVVDYSFRGGFLASGAMTTRTVDKPIFDLATVNVSALGDLLGRAVAMTKVDGGAVSHISMGIDSIEDVPTIDIFVGNEFNESGFLEVTPAGELIRAYPFGG
;
A
#
# COMPACT_ATOMS: atom_id res chain seq x y z
N MET A 1 -20.63 3.59 39.02
CA MET A 1 -19.27 3.26 39.49
C MET A 1 -18.35 3.16 38.27
N PRO A 2 -17.59 4.20 37.92
CA PRO A 2 -16.64 4.19 36.80
C PRO A 2 -15.19 4.25 37.33
N GLU A 3 -14.69 3.15 37.93
CA GLU A 3 -13.29 3.12 38.42
C GLU A 3 -12.38 2.21 37.57
N SER A 4 -12.93 1.27 36.80
CA SER A 4 -12.12 0.24 36.13
C SER A 4 -11.34 0.73 34.90
N SER A 5 -11.78 1.78 34.19
CA SER A 5 -11.08 2.23 32.96
C SER A 5 -9.85 3.11 33.24
N LYS A 6 -9.83 3.83 34.36
CA LYS A 6 -8.71 4.71 34.75
C LYS A 6 -7.50 3.88 35.19
N ALA A 7 -7.74 2.72 35.79
CA ALA A 7 -6.70 1.77 36.19
C ALA A 7 -5.99 1.14 34.98
N ALA A 8 -6.73 0.76 33.92
CA ALA A 8 -6.17 0.12 32.73
C ALA A 8 -5.24 1.04 31.91
N ALA A 9 -5.52 2.35 31.86
CA ALA A 9 -4.64 3.33 31.21
C ALA A 9 -3.43 3.72 32.08
N GLY A 10 -3.45 3.39 33.37
CA GLY A 10 -2.33 3.61 34.30
C GLY A 10 -1.24 2.55 34.19
N SER A 11 -1.60 1.31 33.86
CA SER A 11 -0.68 0.17 33.71
C SER A 11 -0.06 0.04 32.30
N MET A 12 -0.42 0.93 31.37
CA MET A 12 0.09 0.89 30.00
C MET A 12 1.53 1.40 29.94
N ARG A 13 2.43 0.65 29.29
CA ARG A 13 3.85 1.00 29.16
C ARG A 13 4.01 2.33 28.42
N ALA A 14 4.79 3.25 28.98
CA ALA A 14 5.11 4.54 28.35
C ALA A 14 6.03 4.33 27.14
N ARG A 15 5.65 4.91 26.01
CA ARG A 15 6.46 4.96 24.79
C ARG A 15 7.39 6.19 24.84
N ASP A 16 8.41 6.22 23.98
CA ASP A 16 9.33 7.37 23.90
C ASP A 16 8.61 8.66 23.53
N MET A 17 7.60 8.60 22.66
CA MET A 17 6.75 9.75 22.35
C MET A 17 5.97 10.26 23.58
N ASP A 18 5.55 9.37 24.48
CA ASP A 18 4.84 9.77 25.70
C ASP A 18 5.80 10.50 26.66
N ARG A 19 7.05 10.01 26.77
CA ARG A 19 8.12 10.65 27.56
C ARG A 19 8.49 12.02 26.99
N VAL A 20 8.63 12.12 25.67
CA VAL A 20 8.91 13.39 24.96
C VAL A 20 7.77 14.39 25.18
N ARG A 21 6.51 13.95 25.04
CA ARG A 21 5.34 14.80 25.28
C ARG A 21 5.25 15.30 26.72
N ALA A 22 5.56 14.44 27.70
CA ALA A 22 5.61 14.84 29.09
C ALA A 22 6.70 15.90 29.35
N ARG A 23 7.88 15.73 28.74
CA ARG A 23 8.97 16.72 28.81
C ARG A 23 8.60 18.07 28.20
N THR A 24 8.00 18.08 27.01
CA THR A 24 7.58 19.34 26.39
C THR A 24 6.60 20.12 27.27
N LEU A 25 5.75 19.43 28.04
CA LEU A 25 4.87 20.08 29.03
C LEU A 25 5.62 20.57 30.27
N LEU A 26 6.62 19.82 30.75
CA LEU A 26 7.49 20.26 31.85
C LEU A 26 8.34 21.47 31.44
N ASP A 27 8.86 21.50 30.22
CA ASP A 27 9.62 22.62 29.64
C ASP A 27 8.73 23.88 29.59
N ALA A 28 7.53 23.75 29.03
CA ALA A 28 6.58 24.85 28.96
C ALA A 28 6.15 25.35 30.34
N ALA A 29 5.98 24.45 31.32
CA ALA A 29 5.65 24.83 32.69
C ALA A 29 6.81 25.51 33.42
N TYR A 30 8.06 25.15 33.11
CA TYR A 30 9.24 25.87 33.61
C TYR A 30 9.36 27.26 33.00
N GLU A 31 9.15 27.39 31.68
CA GLU A 31 9.15 28.68 30.97
C GLU A 31 8.07 29.64 31.48
N GLU A 32 6.89 29.13 31.81
CA GLU A 32 5.78 29.90 32.41
C GLU A 32 5.97 30.13 33.92
N GLY A 33 7.05 29.63 34.53
CA GLY A 33 7.37 29.81 35.95
C GLY A 33 6.50 29.02 36.92
N GLN A 34 5.77 28.00 36.44
CA GLN A 34 4.97 27.10 37.27
C GLN A 34 5.82 26.04 37.99
N LEU A 35 7.04 25.79 37.48
CA LEU A 35 8.03 24.90 38.08
C LEU A 35 9.31 25.66 38.43
N GLY A 36 9.87 25.42 39.61
CA GLY A 36 11.22 25.86 39.96
C GLY A 36 12.29 25.04 39.21
N ALA A 37 13.53 25.56 39.12
CA ALA A 37 14.60 24.90 38.38
C ALA A 37 14.96 23.50 38.91
N ASP A 38 15.08 23.36 40.24
CA ASP A 38 15.38 22.06 40.87
C ASP A 38 14.23 21.06 40.65
N GLU A 39 12.99 21.53 40.76
CA GLU A 39 11.79 20.72 40.56
C GLU A 39 11.63 20.27 39.09
N TYR A 40 11.94 21.16 38.14
CA TYR A 40 11.96 20.85 36.72
C TYR A 40 12.98 19.75 36.41
N HIS A 41 14.20 19.84 36.94
CA HIS A 41 15.23 18.83 36.72
C HIS A 41 14.84 17.47 37.33
N ASP A 42 14.29 17.45 38.54
CA ASP A 42 13.81 16.23 39.20
C ASP A 42 12.64 15.57 38.44
N ARG A 43 11.66 16.37 37.98
CA ARG A 43 10.53 15.86 37.20
C ARG A 43 10.96 15.36 35.82
N SER A 44 11.92 16.04 35.19
CA SER A 44 12.48 15.63 33.91
C SER A 44 13.25 14.30 34.01
N GLY A 45 14.06 14.13 35.06
CA GLY A 45 14.76 12.86 35.32
C GLY A 45 13.79 11.71 35.65
N ARG A 46 12.69 11.99 36.35
CA ARG A 46 11.62 10.99 36.57
C ARG A 46 10.84 10.66 35.30
N ALA A 47 10.65 11.62 34.39
CA ALA A 47 10.00 11.38 33.12
C ALA A 47 10.85 10.46 32.21
N ASP A 48 12.18 10.54 32.28
CA ASP A 48 13.08 9.58 31.62
C ASP A 48 12.93 8.16 32.12
N ALA A 49 12.92 8.00 33.45
CA ALA A 49 12.87 6.70 34.09
C ALA A 49 11.46 6.09 34.12
N ALA A 50 10.43 6.85 33.75
CA ALA A 50 9.04 6.40 33.80
C ALA A 50 8.80 5.26 32.80
N THR A 51 8.23 4.18 33.32
CA THR A 51 7.91 2.96 32.56
C THR A 51 6.44 2.90 32.19
N THR A 52 5.58 3.71 32.82
CA THR A 52 4.13 3.72 32.57
C THR A 52 3.56 5.09 32.20
N ILE A 53 2.49 5.08 31.41
CA ILE A 53 1.73 6.28 31.05
C ILE A 53 1.08 6.91 32.30
N GLY A 54 0.78 6.10 33.32
CA GLY A 54 0.31 6.57 34.62
C GLY A 54 1.34 7.42 35.36
N GLU A 55 2.60 6.99 35.39
CA GLU A 55 3.72 7.72 36.00
C GLU A 55 3.94 9.06 35.31
N LEU A 56 4.03 9.08 33.97
CA LEU A 56 4.20 10.31 33.20
C LEU A 56 3.06 11.31 33.41
N ARG A 57 1.83 10.81 33.47
CA ARG A 57 0.64 11.65 33.74
C ARG A 57 0.69 12.25 35.14
N GLY A 58 1.15 11.49 36.13
CA GLY A 58 1.33 11.99 37.49
C GLY A 58 2.25 13.21 37.54
N LEU A 59 3.34 13.20 36.75
CA LEU A 59 4.33 14.28 36.72
C LEU A 59 3.85 15.59 36.13
N VAL A 60 2.80 15.56 35.30
CA VAL A 60 2.25 16.74 34.61
C VAL A 60 0.81 17.08 35.03
N SER A 61 0.22 16.31 35.96
CA SER A 61 -1.19 16.41 36.32
C SER A 61 -1.58 17.69 37.07
N ASP A 62 -0.62 18.28 37.76
CA ASP A 62 -0.74 19.50 38.57
C ASP A 62 -0.38 20.78 37.79
N LEU A 63 0.17 20.64 36.58
CA LEU A 63 0.59 21.75 35.74
C LEU A 63 -0.60 22.31 34.95
N GLN A 64 -0.69 23.64 34.87
CA GLN A 64 -1.70 24.28 34.05
C GLN A 64 -1.26 24.18 32.59
N THR A 65 -2.14 23.67 31.72
CA THR A 65 -1.86 23.58 30.29
C THR A 65 -1.74 25.00 29.68
N PRO A 66 -0.59 25.36 29.07
CA PRO A 66 -0.43 26.68 28.46
C PRO A 66 -1.45 26.91 27.33
N ALA A 67 -1.88 28.17 27.15
CA ALA A 67 -2.79 28.54 26.08
C ALA A 67 -2.13 28.33 24.71
N GLY A 68 -2.50 27.25 24.01
CA GLY A 68 -1.98 26.91 22.69
C GLY A 68 -1.25 25.57 22.60
N SER A 69 -1.02 24.86 23.71
CA SER A 69 -0.52 23.48 23.69
C SER A 69 -1.68 22.49 23.82
N ALA A 70 -1.62 21.39 23.06
CA ALA A 70 -2.57 20.31 23.18
C ALA A 70 -2.36 19.61 24.54
N GLY A 71 -3.15 20.02 25.53
CA GLY A 71 -3.17 19.39 26.87
C GLY A 71 -3.23 17.88 26.79
N TRP A 72 -2.79 17.21 27.86
CA TRP A 72 -2.75 15.75 27.91
C TRP A 72 -4.12 15.16 27.55
N SER A 73 -4.23 14.67 26.31
CA SER A 73 -5.47 14.12 25.78
C SER A 73 -5.35 12.60 25.90
N GLU A 74 -6.26 11.99 26.67
CA GLU A 74 -6.39 10.54 26.75
C GLU A 74 -6.47 9.98 25.32
N PRO A 75 -5.73 8.92 24.96
CA PRO A 75 -5.94 8.27 23.67
C PRO A 75 -7.42 7.96 23.57
N PRO A 76 -8.07 8.22 22.41
CA PRO A 76 -9.48 7.95 22.26
C PRO A 76 -9.73 6.51 22.69
N ARG A 77 -10.68 6.31 23.63
CA ARG A 77 -11.14 4.95 23.94
C ARG A 77 -11.46 4.28 22.60
N PRO A 78 -10.96 3.07 22.32
CA PRO A 78 -11.25 2.41 21.06
C PRO A 78 -12.77 2.30 20.94
N ASN A 79 -13.31 3.07 20.00
CA ASN A 79 -14.72 3.03 19.65
C ASN A 79 -15.01 1.57 19.24
N PRO A 80 -15.95 0.85 19.89
CA PRO A 80 -16.27 -0.53 19.53
C PRO A 80 -16.77 -0.65 18.07
N ALA A 81 -17.18 0.47 17.45
CA ALA A 81 -17.58 0.53 16.05
C ALA A 81 -16.40 0.65 15.06
N ASN A 82 -15.14 0.80 15.50
CA ASN A 82 -13.98 0.96 14.62
C ASN A 82 -13.06 -0.28 14.57
N ARG A 83 -13.61 -1.48 14.81
CA ARG A 83 -12.95 -2.77 14.49
C ARG A 83 -13.24 -3.21 13.06
N VAL A 84 -13.12 -2.31 12.10
CA VAL A 84 -13.09 -2.69 10.68
C VAL A 84 -11.62 -2.65 10.27
N GLY A 85 -10.93 -3.78 10.42
CA GLY A 85 -9.53 -3.91 9.98
C GLY A 85 -8.66 -4.94 10.73
N ARG A 86 -9.04 -5.41 11.92
CA ARG A 86 -8.35 -6.55 12.55
C ARG A 86 -9.05 -7.84 12.10
N TYR A 87 -8.37 -8.67 11.32
CA TYR A 87 -8.84 -10.03 11.01
C TYR A 87 -9.18 -10.72 12.33
N PRO A 88 -10.32 -11.42 12.48
CA PRO A 88 -10.69 -12.01 13.76
C PRO A 88 -9.61 -13.00 14.23
N ASP A 89 -9.19 -12.87 15.49
CA ASP A 89 -8.07 -13.58 16.16
C ASP A 89 -8.13 -15.12 16.06
N ARG A 90 -9.21 -15.67 15.53
CA ARG A 90 -9.51 -17.11 15.38
C ARG A 90 -9.28 -17.65 13.96
N ILE A 91 -8.85 -16.83 13.00
CA ILE A 91 -8.56 -17.30 11.64
C ILE A 91 -7.22 -18.01 11.62
N ARG A 92 -7.20 -19.23 11.07
CA ARG A 92 -5.99 -20.03 10.94
C ARG A 92 -4.97 -19.35 10.02
N ALA A 93 -3.73 -19.22 10.49
CA ALA A 93 -2.61 -18.70 9.71
C ALA A 93 -2.19 -19.71 8.62
N ARG A 94 -2.06 -19.21 7.38
CA ARG A 94 -1.48 -19.90 6.24
C ARG A 94 0.03 -19.78 6.26
N ASP A 95 0.71 -20.57 5.45
CA ASP A 95 2.18 -20.50 5.32
C ASP A 95 2.64 -19.15 4.75
N GLU A 96 1.83 -18.52 3.89
CA GLU A 96 2.06 -17.16 3.38
C GLU A 96 2.05 -16.12 4.51
N ASP A 97 1.13 -16.24 5.47
CA ASP A 97 1.04 -15.33 6.61
C ASP A 97 2.26 -15.47 7.53
N ARG A 98 2.73 -16.71 7.74
CA ARG A 98 3.98 -16.99 8.47
C ARG A 98 5.19 -16.41 7.72
N ALA A 99 5.26 -16.58 6.40
CA ALA A 99 6.35 -16.05 5.58
C ALA A 99 6.42 -14.51 5.59
N LEU A 100 5.27 -13.83 5.49
CA LEU A 100 5.19 -12.37 5.61
C LEU A 100 5.64 -11.90 7.00
N THR A 101 5.30 -12.64 8.05
CA THR A 101 5.71 -12.36 9.43
C THR A 101 7.22 -12.52 9.60
N CYS A 102 7.82 -13.58 9.06
CA CYS A 102 9.28 -13.75 9.05
C CYS A 102 10.00 -12.61 8.31
N GLY A 103 9.50 -12.19 7.15
CA GLY A 103 10.08 -11.06 6.41
C GLY A 103 10.04 -9.74 7.20
N ALA A 104 8.99 -9.51 8.00
CA ALA A 104 8.92 -8.37 8.90
C ALA A 104 9.94 -8.47 10.06
N LEU A 105 10.16 -9.66 10.60
CA LEU A 105 11.18 -9.91 11.64
C LEU A 105 12.60 -9.73 11.08
N ASP A 106 12.88 -10.19 9.86
CA ASP A 106 14.16 -10.00 9.17
C ASP A 106 14.46 -8.51 8.94
N THR A 107 13.44 -7.76 8.53
CA THR A 107 13.54 -6.30 8.37
C THR A 107 13.81 -5.62 9.71
N ALA A 108 13.11 -6.02 10.77
CA ALA A 108 13.33 -5.49 12.11
C ALA A 108 14.72 -5.83 12.68
N LEU A 109 15.28 -7.01 12.36
CA LEU A 109 16.67 -7.35 12.70
C LEU A 109 17.67 -6.47 11.92
N ALA A 110 17.42 -6.26 10.62
CA ALA A 110 18.26 -5.39 9.78
C ALA A 110 18.23 -3.92 10.24
N ASP A 111 17.06 -3.46 10.71
CA ASP A 111 16.86 -2.13 11.28
C ASP A 111 17.37 -2.02 12.74
N GLY A 112 17.88 -3.12 13.31
CA GLY A 112 18.43 -3.17 14.67
C GLY A 112 17.38 -3.09 15.79
N GLN A 113 16.10 -3.28 15.46
CA GLN A 113 15.00 -3.29 16.43
C GLN A 113 14.90 -4.62 17.20
N LEU A 114 15.49 -5.69 16.66
CA LEU A 114 15.59 -7.00 17.30
C LEU A 114 17.06 -7.41 17.40
N SER A 115 17.44 -8.05 18.50
CA SER A 115 18.71 -8.78 18.56
C SER A 115 18.62 -10.11 17.81
N ALA A 116 19.77 -10.69 17.45
CA ALA A 116 19.82 -11.98 16.73
C ALA A 116 19.18 -13.14 17.52
N GLU A 117 19.27 -13.13 18.86
CA GLU A 117 18.62 -14.16 19.69
C GLU A 117 17.10 -13.96 19.80
N GLU A 118 16.63 -12.72 19.85
CA GLU A 118 15.20 -12.40 19.81
C GLU A 118 14.60 -12.74 18.45
N HIS A 119 15.30 -12.43 17.36
CA HIS A 119 14.91 -12.80 16.01
C HIS A 119 14.77 -14.32 15.85
N ARG A 120 15.75 -15.10 16.33
CA ARG A 120 15.68 -16.57 16.29
C ARG A 120 14.47 -17.09 17.07
N THR A 121 14.24 -16.56 18.27
CA THR A 121 13.10 -16.95 19.13
C THR A 121 11.75 -16.59 18.48
N LEU A 122 11.64 -15.39 17.90
CA LEU A 122 10.41 -14.94 17.22
C LEU A 122 10.15 -15.71 15.93
N THR A 123 11.19 -16.13 15.22
CA THR A 123 11.07 -16.98 14.03
C THR A 123 10.55 -18.37 14.39
N GLU A 124 11.04 -18.96 15.49
CA GLU A 124 10.53 -20.23 16.02
C GLU A 124 9.05 -20.11 16.44
N LEU A 125 8.69 -19.04 17.15
CA LEU A 125 7.30 -18.77 17.54
C LEU A 125 6.37 -18.52 16.34
N THR A 126 6.89 -17.87 15.28
CA THR A 126 6.16 -17.64 14.03
C THR A 126 5.85 -18.96 13.32
N ALA A 127 6.78 -19.92 13.34
CA ALA A 127 6.55 -21.26 12.78
C ALA A 127 5.47 -22.04 13.56
N GLU A 128 5.36 -21.84 14.87
CA GLU A 128 4.39 -22.50 15.74
C GLU A 128 3.00 -21.83 15.76
N ALA A 129 2.92 -20.56 15.33
CA ALA A 129 1.70 -19.77 15.32
C ALA A 129 0.62 -20.40 14.43
N ARG A 130 -0.56 -20.62 15.02
CA ARG A 130 -1.68 -21.28 14.35
C ARG A 130 -2.71 -20.30 13.83
N THR A 131 -2.76 -19.09 14.36
CA THR A 131 -3.75 -18.08 14.01
C THR A 131 -3.11 -16.78 13.56
N LEU A 132 -3.87 -15.99 12.79
CA LEU A 132 -3.49 -14.63 12.42
C LEU A 132 -3.40 -13.70 13.64
N GLY A 133 -4.14 -13.99 14.71
CA GLY A 133 -4.03 -13.27 15.98
C GLY A 133 -2.68 -13.51 16.65
N ASP A 134 -2.19 -14.77 16.63
CA ASP A 134 -0.88 -15.13 17.17
C ASP A 134 0.24 -14.40 16.40
N LEU A 135 0.18 -14.40 15.06
CA LEU A 135 1.16 -13.70 14.21
C LEU A 135 1.12 -12.18 14.38
N ALA A 136 -0.08 -11.59 14.51
CA ALA A 136 -0.24 -10.17 14.75
C ALA A 136 0.33 -9.76 16.13
N GLY A 137 0.19 -10.61 17.14
CA GLY A 137 0.78 -10.39 18.46
C GLY A 137 2.32 -10.40 18.45
N LEU A 138 2.94 -11.24 17.62
CA LEU A 138 4.40 -11.32 17.49
C LEU A 138 5.02 -10.10 16.79
N THR A 139 4.23 -9.34 16.03
CA THR A 139 4.69 -8.17 15.26
C THR A 139 4.14 -6.84 15.78
N GLU A 140 3.30 -6.87 16.82
CA GLU A 140 2.64 -5.68 17.39
C GLU A 140 3.65 -4.67 17.97
N ASP A 141 4.78 -5.18 18.46
CA ASP A 141 5.84 -4.39 19.10
C ASP A 141 6.92 -3.89 18.12
N LEU A 142 6.90 -4.35 16.85
CA LEU A 142 7.84 -3.88 15.83
C LEU A 142 7.47 -2.46 15.40
N GLN A 143 8.42 -1.54 15.43
CA GLN A 143 8.19 -0.17 14.99
C GLN A 143 8.11 -0.16 13.47
N LYS A 144 6.97 0.27 12.93
CA LYS A 144 6.90 0.66 11.51
C LYS A 144 7.78 1.90 11.32
N PRO A 145 8.69 1.92 10.33
CA PRO A 145 9.65 3.01 10.18
C PRO A 145 8.94 4.36 10.11
N ALA A 146 9.35 5.28 10.98
CA ALA A 146 9.00 6.68 10.84
C ALA A 146 9.74 7.24 9.61
N ARG A 147 9.00 7.90 8.71
CA ARG A 147 9.61 8.57 7.55
C ARG A 147 10.53 9.67 8.05
N ALA A 148 11.83 9.51 7.87
CA ALA A 148 12.81 10.54 8.24
C ALA A 148 12.55 11.84 7.46
N PRO A 149 12.72 13.03 8.08
CA PRO A 149 12.71 14.29 7.35
C PRO A 149 13.93 14.34 6.41
N ILE A 150 13.69 14.63 5.13
CA ILE A 150 14.77 14.73 4.13
C ILE A 150 15.32 16.16 4.16
N ASP A 151 16.60 16.31 4.52
CA ASP A 151 17.36 17.56 4.37
C ASP A 151 17.71 17.76 2.88
N PRO A 152 17.29 18.86 2.22
CA PRO A 152 17.32 18.97 0.76
C PRO A 152 18.70 19.24 0.14
N ARG A 153 19.83 19.06 0.84
CA ARG A 153 21.15 19.51 0.34
C ARG A 153 22.36 18.59 0.48
N THR A 154 22.19 17.31 0.77
CA THR A 154 23.30 16.35 0.68
C THR A 154 23.17 15.47 -0.55
N GLN A 155 23.89 15.87 -1.61
CA GLN A 155 24.20 15.00 -2.74
C GLN A 155 25.04 13.82 -2.24
N LEU A 156 24.37 12.73 -1.91
CA LEU A 156 25.00 11.42 -1.83
C LEU A 156 24.37 10.57 -2.92
N ARG A 157 25.17 10.25 -3.94
CA ARG A 157 24.89 9.12 -4.85
C ARG A 157 24.71 7.85 -4.01
N PRO A 158 23.66 7.04 -4.28
CA PRO A 158 23.74 5.61 -4.02
C PRO A 158 23.50 4.82 -5.30
N ARG A 159 24.44 3.91 -5.56
CA ARG A 159 24.24 2.71 -6.36
C ARG A 159 23.30 1.82 -5.54
N THR A 160 22.07 1.59 -6.01
CA THR A 160 21.24 0.36 -5.87
C THR A 160 19.84 0.68 -6.36
N LEU A 161 19.69 0.73 -7.68
CA LEU A 161 18.42 0.67 -8.40
C LEU A 161 18.21 -0.80 -8.75
N TRP A 162 17.68 -1.59 -7.82
CA TRP A 162 17.13 -2.93 -8.09
C TRP A 162 16.03 -3.15 -7.04
N LEU A 163 14.88 -3.67 -7.47
CA LEU A 163 13.65 -3.97 -6.70
C LEU A 163 12.49 -2.94 -6.79
N ALA A 164 12.10 -2.56 -8.01
CA ALA A 164 10.74 -2.08 -8.29
C ALA A 164 9.97 -2.98 -9.29
N GLY A 165 10.58 -4.03 -9.85
CA GLY A 165 9.98 -4.84 -10.92
C GLY A 165 9.27 -6.14 -10.52
N ALA A 166 9.29 -6.55 -9.24
CA ALA A 166 8.88 -7.91 -8.86
C ALA A 166 7.51 -8.03 -8.16
N PHE A 167 6.82 -6.93 -7.83
CA PHE A 167 5.61 -6.97 -6.99
C PHE A 167 4.28 -7.11 -7.74
N VAL A 168 4.24 -6.92 -9.06
CA VAL A 168 2.98 -6.99 -9.83
C VAL A 168 2.58 -8.43 -10.19
N VAL A 169 3.54 -9.37 -10.26
CA VAL A 169 3.26 -10.76 -10.69
C VAL A 169 2.62 -11.61 -9.58
N ILE A 170 2.85 -11.33 -8.30
CA ILE A 170 2.38 -12.18 -7.20
C ILE A 170 0.89 -11.92 -6.85
N VAL A 171 0.39 -10.69 -7.04
CA VAL A 171 -1.02 -10.37 -6.70
C VAL A 171 -2.01 -10.96 -7.72
N VAL A 172 -1.62 -11.12 -8.99
CA VAL A 172 -2.53 -11.59 -10.05
C VAL A 172 -2.54 -13.12 -10.20
N LEU A 173 -1.41 -13.80 -9.95
CA LEU A 173 -1.38 -15.28 -9.96
C LEU A 173 -2.19 -15.90 -8.81
N ALA A 174 -2.30 -15.20 -7.66
CA ALA A 174 -3.20 -15.61 -6.57
C ALA A 174 -4.70 -15.45 -6.93
N ALA A 175 -5.05 -14.49 -7.79
CA ALA A 175 -6.43 -14.27 -8.23
C ALA A 175 -6.90 -15.30 -9.28
N VAL A 176 -6.00 -15.83 -10.11
CA VAL A 176 -6.34 -16.85 -11.12
C VAL A 176 -6.28 -18.28 -10.54
N GLY A 177 -5.40 -18.55 -9.58
CA GLY A 177 -5.31 -19.86 -8.91
C GLY A 177 -6.49 -20.18 -7.97
N GLY A 178 -7.00 -19.18 -7.24
CA GLY A 178 -8.11 -19.37 -6.28
C GLY A 178 -9.46 -19.68 -6.92
N TYR A 179 -9.69 -19.22 -8.16
CA TYR A 179 -10.95 -19.41 -8.87
C TYR A 179 -11.13 -20.85 -9.41
N ARG A 180 -10.02 -21.57 -9.68
CA ARG A 180 -10.06 -22.95 -10.20
C ARG A 180 -10.12 -24.05 -9.13
N LEU A 181 -9.90 -23.73 -7.84
CA LEU A 181 -9.76 -24.74 -6.78
C LEU A 181 -10.88 -24.74 -5.71
N THR A 182 -11.92 -23.90 -5.82
CA THR A 182 -13.00 -23.83 -4.80
C THR A 182 -14.41 -24.11 -5.31
N HIS A 183 -14.60 -24.53 -6.56
CA HIS A 183 -15.89 -25.06 -7.02
C HIS A 183 -16.02 -26.56 -6.73
N THR A 184 -16.35 -26.87 -5.49
CA THR A 184 -16.94 -28.17 -5.13
C THR A 184 -18.40 -28.14 -5.56
N SER A 185 -18.78 -29.00 -6.51
CA SER A 185 -20.19 -29.20 -6.88
C SER A 185 -21.00 -29.58 -5.64
N ALA A 186 -21.97 -28.75 -5.27
CA ALA A 186 -22.97 -29.10 -4.27
C ALA A 186 -23.93 -30.16 -4.86
N PRO A 187 -24.36 -31.17 -4.08
CA PRO A 187 -25.35 -32.15 -4.54
C PRO A 187 -26.72 -31.48 -4.77
N PRO A 188 -27.56 -32.04 -5.65
CA PRO A 188 -28.74 -31.33 -6.16
C PRO A 188 -29.83 -31.27 -5.09
N VAL A 189 -30.16 -30.05 -4.65
CA VAL A 189 -31.45 -29.75 -4.04
C VAL A 189 -32.42 -29.54 -5.19
N VAL A 190 -33.44 -30.38 -5.31
CA VAL A 190 -34.54 -30.22 -6.26
C VAL A 190 -35.36 -28.97 -5.92
N PRO A 191 -35.37 -27.92 -6.74
CA PRO A 191 -36.27 -26.79 -6.57
C PRO A 191 -37.44 -26.93 -7.54
N VAL A 192 -38.64 -26.76 -7.01
CA VAL A 192 -39.89 -26.62 -7.77
C VAL A 192 -39.73 -25.52 -8.82
N ALA A 193 -40.12 -25.84 -10.05
CA ALA A 193 -40.01 -24.96 -11.21
C ALA A 193 -40.75 -23.63 -11.02
N ALA A 194 -40.01 -22.53 -11.14
CA ALA A 194 -40.51 -21.24 -11.55
C ALA A 194 -39.88 -20.89 -12.92
N PRO A 195 -40.58 -20.18 -13.82
CA PRO A 195 -40.16 -20.04 -15.20
C PRO A 195 -38.85 -19.25 -15.30
N VAL A 196 -37.91 -19.83 -16.04
CA VAL A 196 -36.61 -19.29 -16.45
C VAL A 196 -36.75 -17.93 -17.13
N GLU A 197 -36.25 -16.87 -16.48
CA GLU A 197 -35.63 -15.76 -17.21
C GLU A 197 -34.28 -16.26 -17.72
N GLN A 198 -34.10 -16.14 -19.04
CA GLN A 198 -32.95 -16.63 -19.78
C GLN A 198 -31.64 -16.24 -19.11
N ALA A 199 -30.81 -17.26 -18.83
CA ALA A 199 -29.39 -17.07 -18.66
C ALA A 199 -28.86 -16.36 -19.91
N VAL A 200 -28.52 -15.09 -19.77
CA VAL A 200 -27.84 -14.31 -20.81
C VAL A 200 -26.54 -15.06 -21.09
N ALA A 201 -26.43 -15.62 -22.29
CA ALA A 201 -25.18 -16.22 -22.74
C ALA A 201 -24.07 -15.19 -22.54
N ALA A 202 -22.99 -15.58 -21.86
CA ALA A 202 -21.81 -14.74 -21.75
C ALA A 202 -21.29 -14.51 -23.18
N GLU A 203 -21.62 -13.36 -23.75
CA GLU A 203 -21.11 -12.93 -25.03
C GLU A 203 -19.61 -12.68 -24.82
N VAL A 204 -18.79 -13.58 -25.34
CA VAL A 204 -17.34 -13.38 -25.42
C VAL A 204 -17.15 -12.27 -26.42
N ILE A 205 -17.15 -11.03 -25.94
CA ILE A 205 -16.75 -9.88 -26.73
C ILE A 205 -15.28 -10.12 -27.06
N GLU A 206 -14.98 -10.43 -28.32
CA GLU A 206 -13.61 -10.47 -28.81
C GLU A 206 -12.98 -9.10 -28.55
N THR A 207 -12.18 -9.04 -27.49
CA THR A 207 -11.43 -7.85 -27.14
C THR A 207 -10.04 -8.04 -27.75
N PRO A 208 -9.63 -7.20 -28.70
CA PRO A 208 -8.29 -7.27 -29.26
C PRO A 208 -7.24 -7.16 -28.15
N ASP A 209 -6.08 -7.78 -28.35
CA ASP A 209 -4.97 -7.73 -27.40
C ASP A 209 -4.61 -6.28 -27.06
N LEU A 210 -4.82 -5.87 -25.81
CA LEU A 210 -4.67 -4.47 -25.38
C LEU A 210 -3.21 -4.01 -25.31
N THR A 211 -2.25 -4.90 -25.52
CA THR A 211 -0.83 -4.56 -25.68
C THR A 211 -0.44 -4.32 -27.15
N THR A 212 -1.39 -4.39 -28.07
CA THR A 212 -1.20 -4.06 -29.50
C THR A 212 -1.80 -2.70 -29.85
N VAL A 213 -1.36 -2.10 -30.96
CA VAL A 213 -1.91 -0.83 -31.47
C VAL A 213 -3.45 -0.86 -31.56
N ALA A 214 -4.00 -1.91 -32.17
CA ALA A 214 -5.44 -2.06 -32.33
C ALA A 214 -6.16 -2.19 -30.98
N GLY A 215 -5.56 -2.86 -30.00
CA GLY A 215 -6.14 -3.00 -28.67
C GLY A 215 -6.08 -1.71 -27.85
N ILE A 216 -4.99 -0.96 -27.93
CA ILE A 216 -4.85 0.35 -27.27
C ILE A 216 -5.87 1.34 -27.83
N GLU A 217 -6.00 1.43 -29.17
CA GLU A 217 -7.00 2.30 -29.81
C GLU A 217 -8.43 1.89 -29.43
N HIS A 218 -8.71 0.58 -29.43
CA HIS A 218 -10.01 0.07 -29.00
C HIS A 218 -10.30 0.45 -27.53
N PHE A 219 -9.33 0.30 -26.64
CA PHE A 219 -9.47 0.67 -25.24
C PHE A 219 -9.75 2.18 -25.06
N PHE A 220 -8.94 3.04 -25.69
CA PHE A 220 -9.12 4.50 -25.60
C PHE A 220 -10.50 4.93 -26.11
N HIS A 221 -10.96 4.33 -27.22
CA HIS A 221 -12.28 4.58 -27.75
C HIS A 221 -13.39 4.18 -26.77
N ARG A 222 -13.31 2.98 -26.19
CA ARG A 222 -14.28 2.49 -25.20
C ARG A 222 -14.27 3.33 -23.92
N TYR A 223 -13.09 3.78 -23.51
CA TYR A 223 -12.92 4.65 -22.35
C TYR A 223 -13.64 5.98 -22.55
N GLN A 224 -13.38 6.66 -23.67
CA GLN A 224 -14.00 7.93 -24.01
C GLN A 224 -15.52 7.80 -24.14
N GLN A 225 -16.02 6.72 -24.74
CA GLN A 225 -17.47 6.45 -24.81
C GLN A 225 -18.12 6.27 -23.43
N LYS A 226 -17.42 5.63 -22.48
CA LYS A 226 -17.96 5.34 -21.16
C LYS A 226 -17.96 6.56 -20.24
N PHE A 227 -16.85 7.29 -20.21
CA PHE A 227 -16.61 8.34 -19.24
C PHE A 227 -16.77 9.76 -19.79
N GLY A 228 -16.75 9.93 -21.12
CA GLY A 228 -16.92 11.21 -21.79
C GLY A 228 -15.66 12.09 -21.86
N ASP A 229 -14.52 11.58 -21.38
CA ASP A 229 -13.21 12.23 -21.46
C ASP A 229 -12.09 11.18 -21.57
N THR A 230 -10.84 11.62 -21.53
CA THR A 230 -9.63 10.82 -21.74
C THR A 230 -8.67 10.85 -20.56
N VAL A 231 -9.13 11.31 -19.39
CA VAL A 231 -8.25 11.55 -18.24
C VAL A 231 -8.25 10.40 -17.24
N VAL A 232 -7.05 9.95 -16.84
CA VAL A 232 -6.80 8.87 -15.88
C VAL A 232 -5.80 9.30 -14.83
N ASP A 233 -5.82 8.72 -13.64
CA ASP A 233 -4.69 8.82 -12.71
C ASP A 233 -3.59 7.82 -13.08
N GLU A 234 -3.99 6.61 -13.48
CA GLU A 234 -3.11 5.53 -13.90
C GLU A 234 -3.87 4.53 -14.77
N LEU A 235 -3.21 4.00 -15.80
CA LEU A 235 -3.75 2.98 -16.69
C LEU A 235 -2.73 1.87 -16.86
N THR A 236 -3.12 0.63 -16.57
CA THR A 236 -2.32 -0.55 -16.90
C THR A 236 -3.06 -1.44 -17.89
N LEU A 237 -2.45 -1.70 -19.04
CA LEU A 237 -2.96 -2.56 -20.10
C LEU A 237 -2.23 -3.91 -20.08
N PHE A 238 -2.98 -4.99 -19.89
CA PHE A 238 -2.53 -6.37 -20.08
C PHE A 238 -3.14 -6.93 -21.38
N PRO A 239 -2.61 -8.02 -21.94
CA PRO A 239 -3.14 -8.55 -23.21
C PRO A 239 -4.65 -8.81 -23.20
N ASP A 240 -5.20 -9.31 -22.10
CA ASP A 240 -6.60 -9.73 -21.98
C ASP A 240 -7.48 -8.77 -21.17
N HIS A 241 -6.91 -7.82 -20.44
CA HIS A 241 -7.65 -6.91 -19.58
C HIS A 241 -6.89 -5.61 -19.27
N ALA A 242 -7.58 -4.62 -18.71
CA ALA A 242 -6.93 -3.42 -18.20
C ALA A 242 -7.42 -3.08 -16.78
N SER A 243 -6.61 -2.31 -16.05
CA SER A 243 -7.00 -1.65 -14.81
C SER A 243 -6.80 -0.14 -14.97
N VAL A 244 -7.74 0.63 -14.44
CA VAL A 244 -7.72 2.09 -14.50
C VAL A 244 -8.04 2.68 -13.16
N ASP A 245 -7.10 3.46 -12.64
CA ASP A 245 -7.36 4.38 -11.55
C ASP A 245 -7.89 5.68 -12.13
N ARG A 246 -9.10 6.05 -11.71
CA ARG A 246 -9.75 7.26 -12.18
C ARG A 246 -10.33 8.07 -11.04
N THR A 247 -10.00 9.34 -11.04
CA THR A 247 -10.68 10.35 -10.23
C THR A 247 -11.92 10.88 -10.95
N THR A 248 -13.00 11.07 -10.20
CA THR A 248 -14.23 11.63 -10.77
C THR A 248 -14.27 13.15 -10.59
N VAL A 249 -14.79 13.88 -11.57
CA VAL A 249 -14.98 15.34 -11.47
C VAL A 249 -15.86 15.72 -10.27
N ALA A 250 -16.84 14.88 -9.94
CA ALA A 250 -17.73 15.10 -8.81
C ALA A 250 -17.02 14.96 -7.45
N GLN A 251 -15.97 14.14 -7.36
CA GLN A 251 -15.24 13.86 -6.12
C GLN A 251 -13.73 13.83 -6.40
N PRO A 252 -13.08 15.01 -6.52
CA PRO A 252 -11.68 15.11 -6.94
C PRO A 252 -10.68 14.57 -5.91
N ASN A 253 -11.13 14.32 -4.67
CA ASN A 253 -10.34 13.72 -3.58
C ASN A 253 -10.54 12.20 -3.46
N ARG A 254 -11.13 11.57 -4.49
CA ARG A 254 -11.49 10.16 -4.50
C ARG A 254 -11.10 9.50 -5.80
N VAL A 255 -10.55 8.29 -5.69
CA VAL A 255 -10.17 7.45 -6.82
C VAL A 255 -11.00 6.18 -6.83
N VAL A 256 -11.37 5.73 -8.02
CA VAL A 256 -12.05 4.46 -8.26
C VAL A 256 -11.18 3.66 -9.22
N ASP A 257 -10.88 2.42 -8.84
CA ASP A 257 -10.25 1.45 -9.73
C ASP A 257 -11.33 0.74 -10.56
N TYR A 258 -11.13 0.72 -11.87
CA TYR A 258 -11.96 0.04 -12.85
C TYR A 258 -11.16 -1.06 -13.54
N SER A 259 -11.69 -2.28 -13.50
CA SER A 259 -11.27 -3.34 -14.40
C SER A 259 -11.99 -3.23 -15.75
N PHE A 260 -11.27 -3.54 -16.83
CA PHE A 260 -11.82 -3.61 -18.18
C PHE A 260 -11.56 -4.99 -18.80
N ARG A 261 -12.65 -5.69 -19.16
CA ARG A 261 -12.66 -6.94 -19.92
C ARG A 261 -13.83 -6.92 -20.91
N GLY A 262 -13.73 -6.08 -21.94
CA GLY A 262 -14.84 -5.80 -22.86
C GLY A 262 -15.89 -4.80 -22.33
N GLY A 263 -15.79 -4.43 -21.04
CA GLY A 263 -16.58 -3.41 -20.38
C GLY A 263 -15.96 -2.99 -19.04
N PHE A 264 -16.35 -1.82 -18.52
CA PHE A 264 -15.79 -1.26 -17.29
C PHE A 264 -16.61 -1.68 -16.06
N LEU A 265 -15.93 -2.28 -15.09
CA LEU A 265 -16.48 -2.66 -13.79
C LEU A 265 -15.58 -2.12 -12.68
N ALA A 266 -16.17 -1.41 -11.71
CA ALA A 266 -15.45 -0.98 -10.52
C ALA A 266 -14.96 -2.22 -9.76
N SER A 267 -13.65 -2.31 -9.53
CA SER A 267 -13.00 -3.47 -8.88
C SER A 267 -13.10 -3.41 -7.35
N GLY A 268 -13.49 -2.26 -6.79
CA GLY A 268 -13.59 -2.07 -5.35
C GLY A 268 -14.36 -0.81 -4.92
N ALA A 269 -14.38 -0.58 -3.60
CA ALA A 269 -14.92 0.65 -3.03
C ALA A 269 -13.98 1.83 -3.34
N MET A 270 -14.58 3.00 -3.54
CA MET A 270 -13.84 4.24 -3.78
C MET A 270 -12.95 4.60 -2.59
N THR A 271 -11.69 4.96 -2.87
CA THR A 271 -10.69 5.26 -1.85
C THR A 271 -10.27 6.73 -1.90
N THR A 272 -9.46 7.17 -0.94
CA THR A 272 -8.90 8.53 -0.94
C THR A 272 -7.81 8.64 -1.98
N ARG A 273 -7.92 9.64 -2.86
CA ARG A 273 -6.89 9.96 -3.84
C ARG A 273 -5.67 10.59 -3.14
N THR A 274 -4.47 10.24 -3.57
CA THR A 274 -3.24 10.92 -3.15
C THR A 274 -3.34 12.42 -3.44
N VAL A 275 -2.96 13.23 -2.45
CA VAL A 275 -2.96 14.69 -2.57
C VAL A 275 -2.01 15.10 -3.69
N ASP A 276 -2.44 16.05 -4.52
CA ASP A 276 -1.67 16.61 -5.63
C ASP A 276 -1.17 15.60 -6.68
N LYS A 277 -1.68 14.35 -6.71
CA LYS A 277 -1.35 13.42 -7.82
C LYS A 277 -1.72 14.11 -9.15
N PRO A 278 -0.82 14.21 -10.12
CA PRO A 278 -1.16 14.72 -11.44
C PRO A 278 -2.10 13.74 -12.19
N ILE A 279 -2.80 14.25 -13.20
CA ILE A 279 -3.75 13.48 -14.02
C ILE A 279 -3.14 13.30 -15.41
N PHE A 280 -3.09 12.06 -15.88
CA PHE A 280 -2.60 11.71 -17.21
C PHE A 280 -3.73 11.81 -18.23
N ASP A 281 -3.47 12.45 -19.37
CA ASP A 281 -4.44 12.53 -20.48
C ASP A 281 -4.05 11.55 -21.60
N LEU A 282 -4.89 10.53 -21.80
CA LEU A 282 -4.70 9.51 -22.83
C LEU A 282 -4.72 10.09 -24.25
N ALA A 283 -5.35 11.26 -24.47
CA ALA A 283 -5.36 11.93 -25.76
C ALA A 283 -3.96 12.44 -26.19
N THR A 284 -3.02 12.55 -25.25
CA THR A 284 -1.63 12.95 -25.54
C THR A 284 -0.77 11.81 -26.09
N VAL A 285 -1.26 10.57 -26.03
CA VAL A 285 -0.50 9.39 -26.42
C VAL A 285 -0.51 9.21 -27.94
N ASN A 286 0.67 9.19 -28.54
CA ASN A 286 0.87 8.83 -29.94
C ASN A 286 0.92 7.30 -30.09
N VAL A 287 -0.25 6.70 -30.32
CA VAL A 287 -0.39 5.23 -30.40
C VAL A 287 0.40 4.63 -31.57
N SER A 288 0.56 5.35 -32.69
CA SER A 288 1.36 4.87 -33.82
C SER A 288 2.84 4.75 -33.44
N ALA A 289 3.41 5.79 -32.82
CA ALA A 289 4.81 5.77 -32.38
C ALA A 289 5.04 4.75 -31.26
N LEU A 290 4.05 4.58 -30.37
CA LEU A 290 4.07 3.51 -29.37
C LEU A 290 4.08 2.13 -30.02
N GLY A 291 3.29 1.91 -31.08
CA GLY A 291 3.30 0.70 -31.89
C GLY A 291 4.67 0.33 -32.44
N ASP A 292 5.40 1.30 -32.98
CA ASP A 292 6.76 1.10 -33.49
C ASP A 292 7.76 0.71 -32.39
N LEU A 293 7.53 1.14 -31.15
CA LEU A 293 8.33 0.74 -29.99
C LEU A 293 7.94 -0.64 -29.48
N LEU A 294 6.65 -0.98 -29.44
CA LEU A 294 6.17 -2.32 -29.06
C LEU A 294 6.79 -3.39 -29.95
N GLY A 295 6.88 -3.14 -31.28
CA GLY A 295 7.54 -4.05 -32.22
C GLY A 295 9.05 -4.21 -32.01
N ARG A 296 9.70 -3.29 -31.29
CA ARG A 296 11.14 -3.33 -30.98
C ARG A 296 11.44 -3.65 -29.51
N ALA A 297 10.41 -3.70 -28.66
CA ALA A 297 10.55 -3.76 -27.21
C ALA A 297 11.38 -4.98 -26.78
N VAL A 298 11.06 -6.16 -27.30
CA VAL A 298 11.76 -7.42 -26.98
C VAL A 298 13.25 -7.35 -27.32
N ALA A 299 13.59 -6.82 -28.50
CA ALA A 299 14.98 -6.68 -28.93
C ALA A 299 15.75 -5.66 -28.08
N MET A 300 15.08 -4.57 -27.67
CA MET A 300 15.69 -3.51 -26.86
C MET A 300 15.88 -3.92 -25.40
N THR A 301 14.97 -4.73 -24.85
CA THR A 301 15.08 -5.25 -23.48
C THR A 301 15.97 -6.48 -23.38
N LYS A 302 16.40 -7.08 -24.50
CA LYS A 302 17.26 -8.29 -24.52
C LYS A 302 16.66 -9.46 -23.73
N VAL A 303 15.34 -9.56 -23.70
CA VAL A 303 14.62 -10.68 -23.09
C VAL A 303 14.38 -11.72 -24.20
N ASP A 304 15.23 -12.74 -24.25
CA ASP A 304 15.12 -13.77 -25.28
C ASP A 304 13.81 -14.55 -25.11
N GLY A 305 13.07 -14.73 -26.23
CA GLY A 305 11.73 -15.32 -26.20
C GLY A 305 10.69 -14.50 -25.43
N GLY A 306 10.98 -13.22 -25.13
CA GLY A 306 10.08 -12.34 -24.40
C GLY A 306 8.90 -11.86 -25.23
N ALA A 307 7.83 -11.49 -24.53
CA ALA A 307 6.67 -10.78 -25.07
C ALA A 307 6.33 -9.59 -24.16
N VAL A 308 5.58 -8.62 -24.69
CA VAL A 308 5.06 -7.50 -23.88
C VAL A 308 4.08 -8.09 -22.87
N SER A 309 4.37 -7.93 -21.59
CA SER A 309 3.55 -8.46 -20.50
C SER A 309 2.44 -7.49 -20.11
N HIS A 310 2.77 -6.19 -20.07
CA HIS A 310 1.83 -5.10 -19.83
C HIS A 310 2.44 -3.76 -20.21
N ILE A 311 1.58 -2.76 -20.36
CA ILE A 311 1.94 -1.36 -20.58
C ILE A 311 1.33 -0.55 -19.45
N SER A 312 2.14 0.21 -18.71
CA SER A 312 1.65 1.17 -17.72
C SER A 312 1.74 2.59 -18.27
N MET A 313 0.74 3.41 -17.98
CA MET A 313 0.68 4.81 -18.38
C MET A 313 0.24 5.64 -17.18
N GLY A 314 1.00 6.68 -16.86
CA GLY A 314 0.71 7.51 -15.71
C GLY A 314 1.69 8.66 -15.58
N ILE A 315 1.58 9.38 -14.47
CA ILE A 315 2.53 10.41 -14.09
C ILE A 315 3.02 10.05 -12.70
N ASP A 316 4.34 9.84 -12.55
CA ASP A 316 4.95 9.64 -11.24
C ASP A 316 4.80 10.93 -10.42
N SER A 317 4.24 10.82 -9.21
CA SER A 317 4.11 11.92 -8.24
C SER A 317 5.43 12.52 -7.74
N ILE A 318 6.57 11.90 -8.05
CA ILE A 318 7.90 12.38 -7.68
C ILE A 318 8.51 13.23 -8.79
N GLU A 319 8.43 12.76 -10.04
CA GLU A 319 9.05 13.43 -11.18
C GLU A 319 8.08 14.39 -11.91
N ASP A 320 6.76 14.22 -11.71
CA ASP A 320 5.69 14.95 -12.41
C ASP A 320 5.80 14.89 -13.95
N VAL A 321 6.49 13.85 -14.46
CA VAL A 321 6.66 13.60 -15.89
C VAL A 321 5.69 12.49 -16.33
N PRO A 322 4.90 12.71 -17.40
CA PRO A 322 4.09 11.65 -17.97
C PRO A 322 4.98 10.62 -18.66
N THR A 323 4.82 9.36 -18.27
CA THR A 323 5.59 8.23 -18.79
C THR A 323 4.68 7.08 -19.20
N ILE A 324 5.16 6.32 -20.18
CA ILE A 324 4.60 5.06 -20.63
C ILE A 324 5.69 4.02 -20.47
N ASP A 325 5.44 3.04 -19.62
CA ASP A 325 6.35 1.93 -19.36
C ASP A 325 5.87 0.67 -20.09
N ILE A 326 6.71 0.15 -20.97
CA ILE A 326 6.45 -1.08 -21.74
C ILE A 326 7.24 -2.21 -21.09
N PHE A 327 6.56 -3.12 -20.40
CA PHE A 327 7.20 -4.24 -19.73
C PHE A 327 7.27 -5.45 -20.65
N VAL A 328 8.44 -6.06 -20.75
CA VAL A 328 8.69 -7.30 -21.49
C VAL A 328 9.13 -8.37 -20.50
N GLY A 329 8.55 -9.56 -20.62
CA GLY A 329 8.93 -10.71 -19.81
C GLY A 329 8.88 -12.01 -20.61
N ASN A 330 9.51 -13.05 -20.07
CA ASN A 330 9.42 -14.42 -20.59
C ASN A 330 9.06 -15.44 -19.49
N GLU A 331 8.94 -16.70 -19.88
CA GLU A 331 8.60 -17.82 -18.98
C GLU A 331 9.70 -18.13 -17.96
N PHE A 332 10.91 -17.60 -18.15
CA PHE A 332 12.07 -17.80 -17.26
C PHE A 332 12.22 -16.71 -16.20
N ASN A 333 11.22 -15.82 -16.06
CA ASN A 333 11.26 -14.62 -15.20
C ASN A 333 12.36 -13.61 -15.57
N GLU A 334 12.87 -13.68 -16.80
CA GLU A 334 13.72 -12.63 -17.34
C GLU A 334 12.81 -11.47 -17.76
N SER A 335 13.16 -10.27 -17.34
CA SER A 335 12.34 -9.09 -17.59
C SER A 335 13.18 -7.86 -17.86
N GLY A 336 12.59 -6.96 -18.63
CA GLY A 336 13.11 -5.63 -18.89
C GLY A 336 11.95 -4.72 -19.25
N PHE A 337 12.19 -3.42 -19.30
CA PHE A 337 11.15 -2.48 -19.69
C PHE A 337 11.73 -1.30 -20.44
N LEU A 338 10.87 -0.64 -21.22
CA LEU A 338 11.17 0.61 -21.88
C LEU A 338 10.36 1.72 -21.21
N GLU A 339 11.00 2.85 -20.97
CA GLU A 339 10.37 4.06 -20.48
C GLU A 339 10.28 5.05 -21.64
N VAL A 340 9.08 5.54 -21.90
CA VAL A 340 8.74 6.26 -23.14
C VAL A 340 7.88 7.48 -22.80
N THR A 341 8.06 8.57 -23.53
CA THR A 341 7.15 9.71 -23.45
C THR A 341 5.80 9.40 -24.12
N PRO A 342 4.71 10.13 -23.81
CA PRO A 342 3.45 10.02 -24.53
C PRO A 342 3.57 10.27 -26.03
N ALA A 343 4.55 11.08 -26.46
CA ALA A 343 4.83 11.33 -27.87
C ALA A 343 5.43 10.11 -28.61
N GLY A 344 5.83 9.06 -27.87
CA GLY A 344 6.47 7.86 -28.42
C GLY A 344 7.99 7.98 -28.55
N GLU A 345 8.61 8.91 -27.82
CA GLU A 345 10.07 9.03 -27.75
C GLU A 345 10.62 8.17 -26.61
N LEU A 346 11.59 7.31 -26.91
CA LEU A 346 12.27 6.50 -25.90
C LEU A 346 13.07 7.39 -24.95
N ILE A 347 12.72 7.36 -23.66
CA ILE A 347 13.50 7.99 -22.59
C ILE A 347 14.65 7.07 -22.22
N ARG A 348 14.33 5.81 -21.90
CA ARG A 348 15.31 4.84 -21.43
C ARG A 348 14.88 3.41 -21.71
N ALA A 349 15.87 2.55 -21.95
CA ALA A 349 15.68 1.11 -21.99
C ALA A 349 16.37 0.47 -20.78
N TYR A 350 15.66 -0.43 -20.12
CA TYR A 350 16.15 -1.22 -19.00
C TYR A 350 16.19 -2.69 -19.46
N PRO A 351 17.29 -3.11 -20.11
CA PRO A 351 17.43 -4.47 -20.58
C PRO A 351 17.64 -5.44 -19.42
N PHE A 352 17.25 -6.70 -19.65
CA PHE A 352 17.62 -7.80 -18.78
C PHE A 352 19.15 -7.92 -18.73
N GLY A 353 19.70 -7.79 -17.53
CA GLY A 353 21.11 -8.00 -17.25
C GLY A 353 21.31 -9.45 -16.80
N GLY A 354 21.80 -10.29 -17.72
CA GLY A 354 22.23 -11.66 -17.41
C GLY A 354 23.50 -11.73 -16.58
#